data_AF-A0AA50E3C6-F1
#
_entry.id   AF-A0AA50E3C6-F1
#
_cell.length_a   1.000
_cell.length_b   1.000
_cell.length_c   1.000
_cell.angle_alpha   90.00
_cell.angle_beta   90.00
_cell.angle_gamma   90.00
#
_symmetry.space_group_name_H-M   'P 1'
#
loop_
_entity.id
_entity.type
_entity.pdbx_description
1 polymer ?
#
loop_
_entity_poly.entity_id
_entity_poly.type
_entity_poly.pdbx_seq_one_letter_code
_entity_poly.pdbx_strand_id
1 'polypeptide(L)'
;MNALFLTMSQPTQLTGWELAAYRFQQTVRRSRHTRQQIKLLGEKPMNTIAILNDISRAHLGNYSITLMVRDLGDQLSQLLTLVKTFNNFNPDNDPYGEHDFGSIEFAGETYFWKIDYYDKTLCYGSPNPADETVTRRVIAVMHSSEY
;
A
#
# COMPACT_ATOMS: atom_id res chain seq x y z
N MET A 1 -30.47 -30.24 -33.05
CA MET A 1 -29.75 -31.27 -32.25
C MET A 1 -28.33 -31.29 -32.79
N ASN A 2 -27.24 -30.88 -32.12
CA ASN A 2 -26.89 -30.79 -30.70
C ASN A 2 -25.99 -29.56 -30.47
N ALA A 3 -26.26 -28.77 -29.42
CA ALA A 3 -25.29 -27.82 -28.89
C ALA A 3 -24.52 -28.51 -27.77
N LEU A 4 -23.25 -28.80 -28.00
CA LEU A 4 -22.32 -29.31 -26.99
C LEU A 4 -22.17 -28.25 -25.89
N PHE A 5 -22.79 -28.47 -24.73
CA PHE A 5 -22.47 -27.75 -23.50
C PHE A 5 -21.10 -28.23 -23.02
N LEU A 6 -20.06 -27.43 -23.27
CA LEU A 6 -18.78 -27.55 -22.57
C LEU A 6 -19.01 -27.20 -21.09
N THR A 7 -19.14 -28.22 -20.25
CA THR A 7 -19.11 -28.07 -18.79
C THR A 7 -17.70 -27.69 -18.37
N MET A 8 -17.44 -26.40 -18.19
CA MET A 8 -16.21 -25.94 -17.56
C MET A 8 -16.26 -26.35 -16.08
N SER A 9 -15.42 -27.31 -15.70
CA SER A 9 -15.24 -27.74 -14.31
C SER A 9 -14.92 -26.54 -13.43
N GLN A 10 -15.60 -26.42 -12.28
CA GLN A 10 -15.30 -25.37 -11.32
C GLN A 10 -13.90 -25.59 -10.74
N PRO A 11 -13.03 -24.57 -10.69
CA PRO A 11 -11.74 -24.67 -10.00
C PRO A 11 -11.99 -24.80 -8.49
N THR A 12 -11.42 -25.83 -7.87
CA THR A 12 -11.73 -26.26 -6.50
C THR A 12 -11.07 -25.44 -5.38
N GLN A 13 -10.51 -24.27 -5.67
CA GLN A 13 -9.85 -23.41 -4.67
C GLN A 13 -10.07 -21.92 -5.03
N LEU A 14 -11.31 -21.44 -4.95
CA LEU A 14 -11.61 -19.99 -4.99
C LEU A 14 -12.20 -19.56 -3.66
N THR A 15 -11.64 -18.51 -3.05
CA THR A 15 -12.09 -18.02 -1.74
C THR A 15 -12.51 -16.55 -1.80
N GLY A 16 -13.55 -16.19 -1.04
CA GLY A 16 -14.02 -14.81 -0.92
C GLY A 16 -14.39 -14.14 -2.25
N TRP A 17 -13.71 -13.04 -2.58
CA TRP A 17 -13.97 -12.20 -3.75
C TRP A 17 -13.73 -12.91 -5.10
N GLU A 18 -12.91 -13.95 -5.12
CA GLU A 18 -12.62 -14.76 -6.32
C GLU A 18 -13.84 -15.55 -6.79
N LEU A 19 -14.62 -16.09 -5.84
CA LEU A 19 -15.86 -16.81 -6.12
C LEU A 19 -16.97 -15.86 -6.58
N ALA A 20 -17.04 -14.65 -6.00
CA ALA A 20 -17.96 -13.61 -6.42
C ALA A 20 -17.65 -13.11 -7.84
N ALA A 21 -16.37 -12.86 -8.15
CA ALA A 21 -15.89 -12.49 -9.47
C ALA A 21 -16.15 -13.59 -10.51
N TYR A 22 -15.88 -14.85 -10.18
CA TYR A 22 -16.12 -16.00 -11.06
C TYR A 22 -17.62 -16.19 -11.39
N ARG A 23 -18.48 -16.10 -10.37
CA ARG A 23 -19.95 -16.22 -10.55
C ARG A 23 -20.52 -15.05 -11.36
N PHE A 24 -19.98 -13.85 -11.18
CA PHE A 24 -20.36 -12.67 -11.97
C PHE A 24 -19.91 -12.80 -13.43
N GLN A 25 -18.69 -13.30 -13.68
CA GLN A 25 -18.18 -13.58 -15.03
C GLN A 25 -19.03 -14.60 -15.82
N GLN A 26 -19.62 -15.59 -15.14
CA GLN A 26 -20.50 -16.58 -15.78
C GLN A 26 -21.82 -15.98 -16.28
N THR A 27 -22.31 -14.92 -15.64
CA THR A 27 -23.63 -14.31 -15.94
C THR A 27 -23.58 -13.33 -17.14
N VAL A 28 -22.40 -12.82 -17.51
CA VAL A 28 -22.26 -11.61 -18.35
C VAL A 28 -21.66 -11.89 -19.75
N ARG A 29 -21.89 -13.08 -20.30
CA ARG A 29 -21.52 -13.40 -21.70
C ARG A 29 -22.52 -12.78 -22.68
N ARG A 30 -22.48 -11.47 -22.97
CA ARG A 30 -23.03 -10.94 -24.26
C ARG A 30 -22.72 -9.49 -24.69
N SER A 31 -21.98 -8.66 -23.96
CA SER A 31 -21.72 -7.28 -24.44
C SER A 31 -20.25 -6.86 -24.40
N ARG A 32 -19.79 -6.21 -25.48
CA ARG A 32 -18.44 -5.61 -25.60
C ARG A 32 -18.23 -4.51 -24.56
N HIS A 33 -19.28 -3.80 -24.18
CA HIS A 33 -19.26 -2.71 -23.20
C HIS A 33 -18.88 -3.21 -21.79
N THR A 34 -19.14 -4.49 -21.50
CA THR A 34 -18.88 -5.09 -20.19
C THR A 34 -17.45 -5.60 -20.04
N ARG A 35 -16.67 -5.74 -21.12
CA ARG A 35 -15.23 -6.06 -21.01
C ARG A 35 -14.44 -4.90 -20.40
N GLN A 36 -14.81 -3.66 -20.72
CA GLN A 36 -14.17 -2.48 -20.15
C GLN A 36 -14.56 -2.31 -18.68
N GLN A 37 -15.79 -2.65 -18.32
CA GLN A 37 -16.28 -2.66 -16.94
C GLN A 37 -15.68 -3.79 -16.10
N ILE A 38 -15.45 -4.99 -16.67
CA ILE A 38 -14.71 -6.09 -16.02
C ILE A 38 -13.23 -5.75 -15.84
N LYS A 39 -12.63 -4.95 -16.75
CA LYS A 39 -11.26 -4.46 -16.59
C LYS A 39 -11.14 -3.49 -15.39
N LEU A 40 -12.15 -2.63 -15.19
CA LEU A 40 -12.24 -1.73 -14.03
C LEU A 40 -12.58 -2.46 -12.72
N LEU A 41 -13.34 -3.56 -12.79
CA LEU A 41 -13.72 -4.39 -11.63
C LEU A 41 -12.67 -5.47 -11.28
N GLY A 42 -11.64 -5.64 -12.11
CA GLY A 42 -10.53 -6.58 -11.90
C GLY A 42 -9.28 -5.93 -11.31
N GLU A 43 -9.28 -4.62 -11.13
CA GLU A 43 -8.28 -3.94 -10.31
C GLU A 43 -8.68 -4.16 -8.84
N LYS A 44 -7.77 -4.78 -8.07
CA LYS A 44 -7.91 -4.83 -6.60
C LYS A 44 -8.23 -3.41 -6.16
N PRO A 45 -9.35 -3.15 -5.45
CA PRO A 45 -9.63 -1.81 -4.96
C PRO A 45 -8.38 -1.36 -4.20
N MET A 46 -7.83 -0.21 -4.59
CA MET A 46 -6.62 0.32 -3.96
C MET A 46 -6.79 0.26 -2.45
N ASN A 47 -5.77 -0.25 -1.76
CA ASN A 47 -5.78 -0.28 -0.32
C ASN A 47 -5.90 1.18 0.17
N THR A 48 -7.02 1.51 0.83
CA THR A 48 -7.25 2.86 1.34
C THR A 48 -6.10 3.30 2.24
N ILE A 49 -5.53 2.38 3.02
CA ILE A 49 -4.38 2.67 3.89
C ILE A 49 -3.17 3.10 3.05
N ALA A 50 -2.87 2.42 1.94
CA ALA A 50 -1.79 2.79 1.04
C ALA A 50 -1.96 4.19 0.43
N ILE A 51 -3.18 4.52 -0.03
CA ILE A 51 -3.48 5.86 -0.56
C ILE A 51 -3.19 6.93 0.51
N LEU A 52 -3.67 6.70 1.72
CA LEU A 52 -3.49 7.65 2.83
C LEU A 52 -2.03 7.75 3.29
N ASN A 53 -1.29 6.65 3.23
CA ASN A 53 0.13 6.61 3.53
C ASN A 53 0.96 7.37 2.50
N ASP A 54 0.69 7.15 1.22
CA ASP A 54 1.32 7.89 0.13
C ASP A 54 1.05 9.40 0.23
N ILE A 55 -0.19 9.80 0.57
CA ILE A 55 -0.54 11.21 0.82
C ILE A 55 0.27 11.75 2.00
N SER A 56 0.30 11.05 3.14
CA SER A 56 1.06 11.49 4.33
C SER A 56 2.55 11.62 4.03
N ARG A 57 3.11 10.64 3.30
CA ARG A 57 4.52 10.57 2.91
C ARG A 57 4.91 11.68 1.94
N ALA A 58 4.09 11.98 0.95
CA ALA A 58 4.34 13.08 0.01
C ALA A 58 4.41 14.45 0.71
N HIS A 59 3.57 14.66 1.72
CA HIS A 59 3.54 15.92 2.47
C HIS A 59 4.61 16.01 3.57
N LEU A 60 5.03 14.89 4.17
CA LEU A 60 5.89 14.86 5.37
C LEU A 60 5.41 15.84 6.46
N GLY A 61 4.09 15.93 6.68
CA GLY A 61 3.52 16.88 7.64
C GLY A 61 3.80 16.51 9.10
N ASN A 62 3.86 15.21 9.42
CA ASN A 62 4.23 14.69 10.73
C ASN A 62 5.34 13.66 10.54
N TYR A 63 6.58 14.06 10.82
CA TYR A 63 7.70 13.15 10.76
C TYR A 63 8.66 13.36 11.94
N SER A 64 9.41 12.30 12.22
CA SER A 64 10.50 12.27 13.17
C SER A 64 11.73 11.70 12.48
N ILE A 65 12.89 12.15 12.90
CA ILE A 65 14.18 11.65 12.42
C ILE A 65 15.03 11.29 13.62
N THR A 66 15.81 10.23 13.49
CA THR A 66 16.79 9.84 14.50
C THR A 66 18.02 10.75 14.47
N LEU A 67 18.93 10.56 15.44
CA LEU A 67 20.14 11.37 15.55
C LEU A 67 21.06 11.17 14.34
N MET A 68 21.28 9.93 13.88
CA MET A 68 22.15 9.68 12.72
C MET A 68 21.61 10.33 11.44
N VAL A 69 20.29 10.30 11.24
CA VAL A 69 19.65 10.97 10.09
C VAL A 69 19.76 12.49 10.21
N ARG A 70 19.67 13.05 11.43
CA ARG A 70 19.86 14.48 11.66
C ARG A 70 21.28 14.94 11.35
N ASP A 71 22.28 14.11 11.64
CA ASP A 71 23.70 14.42 11.44
C ASP A 71 24.11 14.48 9.96
N LEU A 72 23.23 14.10 9.02
CA LEU A 72 23.44 14.26 7.58
C LEU A 72 23.55 15.72 7.11
N GLY A 73 23.11 16.68 7.93
CA GLY A 73 23.19 18.11 7.60
C GLY A 73 22.54 18.44 6.26
N ASP A 74 23.30 18.99 5.33
CA ASP A 74 22.81 19.45 4.01
C ASP A 74 22.20 18.31 3.17
N GLN A 75 22.61 17.06 3.41
CA GLN A 75 22.11 15.89 2.69
C GLN A 75 20.72 15.43 3.15
N LEU A 76 20.25 15.87 4.32
CA LEU A 76 18.95 15.49 4.88
C LEU A 76 17.80 15.76 3.90
N SER A 77 17.83 16.91 3.22
CA SER A 77 16.80 17.29 2.25
C SER A 77 16.68 16.31 1.07
N GLN A 78 17.79 15.71 0.65
CA GLN A 78 17.83 14.72 -0.42
C GLN A 78 17.24 13.40 0.06
N LEU A 79 17.63 12.93 1.25
CA LEU A 79 17.05 11.73 1.86
C LEU A 79 15.53 11.87 2.06
N LEU A 80 15.07 13.01 2.59
CA LEU A 80 13.63 13.25 2.75
C LEU A 80 12.89 13.32 1.41
N THR A 81 13.54 13.79 0.35
CA THR A 81 12.96 13.75 -1.01
C THR A 81 12.81 12.30 -1.49
N LEU A 82 13.80 11.43 -1.26
CA LEU A 82 13.70 10.00 -1.58
C LEU A 82 12.58 9.32 -0.80
N VAL A 83 12.38 9.66 0.47
CA VAL A 83 11.24 9.19 1.26
C VAL A 83 9.91 9.65 0.62
N LYS A 84 9.78 10.93 0.27
CA LYS A 84 8.56 11.48 -0.37
C LYS A 84 8.21 10.80 -1.70
N THR A 85 9.21 10.43 -2.49
CA THR A 85 9.03 9.89 -3.85
C THR A 85 9.19 8.39 -3.96
N PHE A 86 9.46 7.70 -2.85
CA PHE A 86 9.63 6.25 -2.80
C PHE A 86 8.46 5.51 -3.49
N ASN A 87 8.80 4.53 -4.33
CA ASN A 87 7.83 3.71 -5.07
C ASN A 87 8.31 2.26 -5.26
N ASN A 88 9.43 1.86 -4.64
CA ASN A 88 10.02 0.53 -4.78
C ASN A 88 9.42 -0.46 -3.78
N PHE A 89 8.09 -0.58 -3.80
CA PHE A 89 7.36 -1.52 -2.95
C PHE A 89 7.42 -2.94 -3.53
N ASN A 90 7.69 -3.91 -2.68
CA ASN A 90 7.85 -5.32 -3.01
C ASN A 90 7.35 -6.20 -1.84
N PRO A 91 7.20 -7.52 -2.03
CA PRO A 91 6.69 -8.39 -0.98
C PRO A 91 7.50 -8.41 0.32
N ASP A 92 8.79 -8.02 0.29
CA ASP A 92 9.66 -8.02 1.47
C ASP A 92 9.44 -6.76 2.33
N ASN A 93 9.19 -5.61 1.70
CA ASN A 93 9.00 -4.33 2.41
C ASN A 93 7.54 -3.88 2.52
N ASP A 94 6.62 -4.54 1.81
CA ASP A 94 5.20 -4.19 1.77
C ASP A 94 4.30 -5.45 1.68
N PRO A 95 4.36 -6.36 2.66
CA PRO A 95 3.63 -7.64 2.63
C PRO A 95 2.11 -7.45 2.63
N TYR A 96 1.62 -6.33 3.17
CA TYR A 96 0.19 -6.03 3.28
C TYR A 96 -0.31 -5.06 2.18
N GLY A 97 0.58 -4.51 1.35
CA GLY A 97 0.19 -3.52 0.36
C GLY A 97 -0.28 -2.22 1.00
N GLU A 98 0.29 -1.83 2.13
CA GLU A 98 -0.06 -0.64 2.92
C GLU A 98 0.87 0.53 2.64
N HIS A 99 2.03 0.32 2.01
CA HIS A 99 3.00 1.37 1.73
C HIS A 99 3.49 2.11 3.01
N ASP A 100 3.60 1.38 4.12
CA ASP A 100 3.94 1.92 5.45
C ASP A 100 5.41 1.74 5.83
N PHE A 101 6.21 1.07 5.00
CA PHE A 101 7.64 0.85 5.23
C PHE A 101 8.44 0.91 3.93
N GLY A 102 9.70 1.34 4.02
CA GLY A 102 10.63 1.29 2.90
C GLY A 102 12.10 1.40 3.31
N SER A 103 12.97 0.93 2.40
CA SER A 103 14.42 0.96 2.52
C SER A 103 15.04 1.76 1.38
N ILE A 104 15.95 2.68 1.71
CA ILE A 104 16.60 3.60 0.78
C ILE A 104 18.11 3.45 0.94
N GLU A 105 18.79 3.15 -0.16
CA GLU A 105 20.23 3.29 -0.28
C GLU A 105 20.58 4.73 -0.64
N PHE A 106 21.36 5.40 0.22
CA PHE A 106 21.77 6.79 0.02
C PHE A 106 23.19 7.01 0.52
N ALA A 107 24.05 7.58 -0.33
CA ALA A 107 25.46 7.83 -0.02
C ALA A 107 26.26 6.59 0.45
N GLY A 108 25.85 5.38 0.02
CA GLY A 108 26.51 4.12 0.39
C GLY A 108 26.02 3.51 1.71
N GLU A 109 25.02 4.12 2.35
CA GLU A 109 24.40 3.66 3.58
C GLU A 109 22.91 3.37 3.38
N THR A 110 22.37 2.45 4.19
CA THR A 110 20.96 2.08 4.15
C THR A 110 20.17 2.85 5.20
N TYR A 111 19.04 3.45 4.79
CA TYR A 111 18.09 4.15 5.65
C TYR A 111 16.72 3.50 5.55
N PHE A 112 16.04 3.41 6.68
CA PHE A 112 14.66 2.98 6.73
C PHE A 112 13.74 4.15 6.99
N TRP A 113 12.54 4.05 6.45
CA TRP A 113 11.42 4.87 6.88
C TRP A 113 10.21 3.99 7.13
N LYS A 114 9.36 4.43 8.07
CA LYS A 114 8.09 3.77 8.34
C LYS A 114 7.00 4.76 8.74
N ILE A 115 5.74 4.34 8.64
CA ILE A 115 4.57 5.09 9.09
C ILE A 115 3.95 4.35 10.27
N ASP A 116 3.93 5.00 11.43
CA ASP A 116 3.18 4.51 12.58
C ASP A 116 1.79 5.18 12.62
N TYR A 117 0.78 4.39 13.01
CA TYR A 117 -0.60 4.85 13.15
C TYR A 117 -0.94 5.10 14.62
N TYR A 118 -1.12 6.35 14.99
CA TYR A 118 -1.55 6.74 16.33
C TYR A 118 -2.98 7.25 16.34
N ASP A 119 -3.61 7.24 17.51
CA ASP A 119 -4.82 8.02 17.75
C ASP A 119 -4.53 9.54 17.66
N LYS A 120 -5.58 10.35 17.81
CA LYS A 120 -5.44 11.82 17.76
C LYS A 120 -4.62 12.42 18.91
N THR A 121 -4.39 11.66 19.98
CA THR A 121 -3.60 12.10 21.14
C THR A 121 -2.12 11.74 21.05
N LEU A 122 -1.74 10.88 20.09
CA LEU A 122 -0.39 10.32 19.94
C LEU A 122 0.04 9.42 21.12
N CYS A 123 -0.89 8.99 21.98
CA CYS A 123 -0.57 8.15 23.14
C CYS A 123 -0.72 6.66 22.85
N TYR A 124 -1.61 6.29 21.93
CA TYR A 124 -1.96 4.90 21.62
C TYR A 124 -2.03 4.68 20.12
N GLY A 125 -2.04 3.41 19.71
CA GLY A 125 -2.29 3.04 18.31
C GLY A 125 -3.69 3.46 17.86
N SER A 126 -3.83 3.85 16.59
CA SER A 126 -5.14 4.19 16.02
C SER A 126 -6.09 2.99 16.05
N PRO A 127 -7.37 3.17 16.38
CA PRO A 127 -8.37 2.10 16.29
C PRO A 127 -8.70 1.69 14.84
N ASN A 128 -8.43 2.56 13.85
CA ASN A 128 -8.69 2.28 12.45
C ASN A 128 -7.75 3.08 11.52
N PRO A 129 -6.63 2.49 11.05
CA PRO A 129 -5.71 3.14 10.12
C PRO A 129 -6.37 3.64 8.82
N ALA A 130 -7.46 3.02 8.36
CA ALA A 130 -8.16 3.45 7.15
C ALA A 130 -9.03 4.71 7.36
N ASP A 131 -9.17 5.21 8.59
CA ASP A 131 -9.96 6.40 8.91
C ASP A 131 -9.08 7.56 9.42
N GLU A 132 -8.97 8.60 8.59
CA GLU A 132 -8.20 9.81 8.89
C GLU A 132 -8.81 10.66 10.01
N THR A 133 -10.09 10.50 10.34
CA THR A 133 -10.74 11.28 11.40
C THR A 133 -10.33 10.81 12.80
N VAL A 134 -9.82 9.58 12.91
CA VAL A 134 -9.33 8.98 14.17
C VAL A 134 -7.82 8.68 14.16
N THR A 135 -7.18 8.64 12.99
CA THR A 135 -5.76 8.31 12.84
C THR A 135 -4.88 9.54 12.66
N ARG A 136 -3.70 9.53 13.28
CA ARG A 136 -2.57 10.41 12.97
C ARG A 136 -1.38 9.55 12.54
N ARG A 137 -0.90 9.79 11.32
CA ARG A 137 0.27 9.12 10.74
C ARG A 137 1.53 9.87 11.12
N VAL A 138 2.52 9.15 11.62
CA VAL A 138 3.84 9.69 11.93
C VAL A 138 4.89 8.94 11.12
N ILE A 139 5.66 9.66 10.31
CA ILE A 139 6.74 9.08 9.52
C ILE A 139 8.02 9.11 10.35
N ALA A 140 8.62 7.97 10.61
CA ALA A 140 9.94 7.89 11.22
C ALA A 140 10.97 7.60 10.13
N VAL A 141 12.05 8.39 10.06
CA VAL A 141 13.19 8.14 9.18
C VAL A 141 14.42 7.87 10.06
N MET A 142 15.10 6.77 9.80
CA MET A 142 16.21 6.28 10.62
C MET A 142 17.31 5.63 9.79
N HIS A 143 18.53 5.61 10.31
CA HIS A 143 19.59 4.80 9.73
C HIS A 143 19.31 3.31 10.00
N SER A 144 19.71 2.42 9.10
CA SER A 144 19.44 0.98 9.24
C SER A 144 20.02 0.35 10.51
N SER A 145 21.13 0.88 11.04
CA SER A 145 21.72 0.41 12.29
C SER A 145 20.95 0.81 13.56
N GLU A 146 19.93 1.66 13.43
CA GLU A 146 19.05 2.09 14.52
C GLU A 146 17.73 1.30 14.57
N TYR A 147 17.56 0.34 13.66
CA TYR A 147 16.39 -0.54 13.53
C TYR A 147 16.73 -1.96 13.98
#